data_AF-A0A2W2F3R9-F1
#
_entry.id   AF-A0A2W2F3R9-F1
#
_cell.length_a   1.000
_cell.length_b   1.000
_cell.length_c   1.000
_cell.angle_alpha   90.00
_cell.angle_beta   90.00
_cell.angle_gamma   90.00
#
_symmetry.space_group_name_H-M   'P 1'
#
loop_
_entity.id
_entity.type
_entity.pdbx_description
1 polymer ?
#
loop_
_entity_poly.entity_id
_entity_poly.type
_entity_poly.pdbx_seq_one_letter_code
_entity_poly.pdbx_strand_id
1 'polypeptide(L)'
;MLRAAVRALLTILADRAPGRSVEVRVPPYGVVQCVPGPRHTRGTPPNTVEMDPETWLAVATGRLDWAQAVTEGRVRASGIRADLSGYLPLELG
;
A
#
# COMPACT_ATOMS: atom_id res chain seq x y z
N MET A 1 -2.10 10.06 -17.43
CA MET A 1 -2.98 10.22 -16.26
C MET A 1 -2.76 9.13 -15.20
N LEU A 2 -2.58 7.86 -15.57
CA LEU A 2 -2.34 6.75 -14.63
C LEU A 2 -1.23 7.02 -13.58
N ARG A 3 -0.03 7.44 -14.02
CA ARG A 3 1.08 7.79 -13.11
C ARG A 3 0.70 8.81 -12.04
N ALA A 4 -0.06 9.84 -12.41
CA ALA A 4 -0.46 10.91 -11.50
C ALA A 4 -1.48 10.40 -10.48
N ALA A 5 -2.48 9.63 -10.92
CA ALA A 5 -3.47 9.01 -10.04
C ALA A 5 -2.82 8.06 -9.02
N VAL A 6 -1.89 7.22 -9.47
CA VAL A 6 -1.12 6.32 -8.58
C VAL A 6 -0.38 7.12 -7.51
N ARG A 7 0.38 8.13 -7.92
CA ARG A 7 1.15 8.97 -6.98
C ARG A 7 0.26 9.75 -6.02
N ALA A 8 -0.88 10.26 -6.48
CA ALA A 8 -1.83 10.98 -5.65
C ALA A 8 -2.39 10.07 -4.55
N LEU A 9 -2.88 8.87 -4.91
CA LEU A 9 -3.42 7.92 -3.92
C LEU A 9 -2.33 7.41 -2.96
N LEU A 10 -1.09 7.17 -3.44
CA LEU A 10 0.02 6.79 -2.55
C LEU A 10 0.34 7.90 -1.55
N THR A 11 0.28 9.16 -1.98
CA THR A 11 0.47 10.32 -1.10
C THR A 11 -0.64 10.38 -0.05
N ILE A 12 -1.91 10.23 -0.47
CA ILE A 12 -3.06 10.19 0.44
C ILE A 12 -2.92 9.07 1.48
N LEU A 13 -2.47 7.87 1.07
CA LEU A 13 -2.22 6.77 2.00
C LEU A 13 -1.18 7.16 3.05
N ALA A 14 -0.05 7.73 2.62
CA ALA A 14 1.03 8.13 3.52
C ALA A 14 0.62 9.26 4.46
N ASP A 15 -0.21 10.20 4.00
CA ASP A 15 -0.73 11.30 4.81
C ASP A 15 -1.75 10.82 5.85
N ARG A 16 -2.60 9.85 5.51
CA ARG A 16 -3.60 9.27 6.43
C ARG A 16 -2.99 8.33 7.45
N ALA A 17 -1.98 7.58 7.06
CA ALA A 17 -1.29 6.62 7.90
C ALA A 17 0.20 6.96 7.97
N PRO A 18 0.58 8.09 8.59
CA PRO A 18 1.97 8.52 8.63
C PRO A 18 2.82 7.50 9.39
N GLY A 19 3.95 7.14 8.81
CA GLY A 19 4.86 6.18 9.42
C GLY A 19 5.88 5.59 8.45
N ARG A 20 6.64 4.61 8.96
CA ARG A 20 7.73 3.95 8.23
C ARG A 20 7.77 2.45 8.46
N SER A 21 6.66 1.88 8.91
CA SER A 21 6.59 0.46 9.24
C SER A 21 6.26 -0.40 8.03
N VAL A 22 5.59 0.14 7.02
CA VAL A 22 5.23 -0.54 5.78
C VAL A 22 5.72 0.27 4.59
N GLU A 23 6.31 -0.40 3.61
CA GLU A 23 6.68 0.20 2.34
C GLU A 23 5.76 -0.31 1.23
N VAL A 24 5.04 0.59 0.57
CA VAL A 24 4.10 0.28 -0.49
C VAL A 24 4.71 0.67 -1.83
N ARG A 25 4.83 -0.31 -2.73
CA ARG A 25 5.50 -0.20 -4.03
C ARG A 25 4.49 -0.42 -5.16
N VAL A 26 4.43 0.52 -6.09
CA VAL A 26 3.58 0.45 -7.28
C VAL A 26 4.44 0.74 -8.51
N PRO A 27 5.24 -0.24 -8.99
CA PRO A 27 6.10 -0.05 -10.14
C PRO A 27 5.28 0.18 -11.43
N PRO A 28 5.75 1.03 -12.35
CA PRO A 28 6.98 1.84 -12.27
C PRO A 28 6.77 3.22 -11.62
N TYR A 29 5.60 3.50 -11.03
CA TYR A 29 5.14 4.86 -10.79
C TYR A 29 5.52 5.45 -9.44
N GLY A 30 5.64 4.65 -8.38
CA GLY A 30 6.00 5.20 -7.07
C GLY A 30 6.20 4.17 -5.95
N VAL A 31 6.72 4.69 -4.85
CA VAL A 31 6.88 4.01 -3.57
C VAL A 31 6.63 5.01 -2.46
N VAL A 32 5.97 4.58 -1.38
CA VAL A 32 5.81 5.37 -0.15
C VAL A 32 6.05 4.49 1.07
N GLN A 33 6.39 5.13 2.18
CA GLN A 33 6.37 4.50 3.49
C GLN A 33 5.19 5.05 4.29
N CYS A 34 4.46 4.15 4.95
CA CYS A 34 3.29 4.48 5.73
C CYS A 34 3.16 3.51 6.92
N VAL A 35 2.06 3.64 7.63
CA VAL A 35 1.67 2.88 8.83
C VAL A 35 2.58 3.17 10.02
N PRO A 36 2.02 3.62 11.16
CA PRO A 36 2.80 3.84 12.38
C PRO A 36 3.28 2.51 12.97
N GLY A 37 4.44 2.56 13.62
CA GLY A 37 4.97 1.40 14.31
C GLY A 37 6.46 1.50 14.62
N PRO A 38 7.00 0.50 15.33
CA PRO A 38 8.41 0.44 15.63
C PRO A 38 9.18 0.38 14.32
N ARG A 39 10.30 1.10 14.31
CA ARG A 39 11.22 1.03 13.19
C ARG A 39 11.77 -0.40 13.15
N HIS A 40 11.86 -1.00 11.97
CA HIS A 40 12.58 -2.26 11.82
C HIS A 40 13.98 -2.11 12.41
N THR A 41 14.29 -2.93 13.39
CA THR A 41 15.64 -3.14 13.87
C THR A 41 16.39 -3.99 12.85
N ARG A 42 17.71 -3.80 12.75
CA ARG A 42 18.56 -4.57 11.83
C ARG A 42 18.29 -6.07 12.01
N GLY A 43 17.90 -6.77 10.95
CA GLY A 43 17.65 -8.22 10.94
C GLY A 43 16.20 -8.65 10.77
N THR A 44 15.21 -7.78 11.02
CA THR A 44 13.80 -8.09 10.73
C THR A 44 13.48 -7.72 9.29
N PRO A 45 12.89 -8.62 8.47
CA PRO A 45 12.46 -8.30 7.12
C PRO A 45 11.54 -7.07 7.12
N PRO A 46 11.70 -6.14 6.17
CA PRO A 46 10.80 -4.99 6.08
C PRO A 46 9.39 -5.45 5.72
N ASN A 47 8.36 -4.87 6.34
CA ASN A 47 7.00 -5.03 5.82
C ASN A 47 6.90 -4.31 4.47
N THR A 48 6.62 -5.08 3.42
CA THR A 48 6.49 -4.57 2.05
C THR A 48 5.19 -5.01 1.44
N VAL A 49 4.59 -4.11 0.66
CA VAL A 49 3.42 -4.38 -0.16
C VAL A 49 3.77 -3.97 -1.59
N GLU A 50 3.63 -4.89 -2.54
CA GLU A 50 3.89 -4.61 -3.96
C GLU A 50 2.70 -5.05 -4.81
N MET A 51 2.30 -4.21 -5.76
CA MET A 51 1.24 -4.49 -6.74
C MET A 51 1.40 -3.62 -7.99
N ASP A 52 0.72 -3.98 -9.07
CA ASP A 52 0.71 -3.17 -10.29
C ASP A 52 -0.19 -1.92 -10.15
N PRO A 53 -0.06 -0.94 -11.06
CA PRO A 53 -0.82 0.30 -11.02
C PRO A 53 -2.35 0.14 -11.05
N GLU A 54 -2.88 -0.83 -11.79
CA GLU A 54 -4.32 -1.03 -11.93
C GLU A 54 -4.88 -1.65 -10.65
N THR A 55 -4.20 -2.66 -10.11
CA THR A 55 -4.53 -3.24 -8.80
C THR A 55 -4.51 -2.17 -7.71
N TRP A 56 -3.49 -1.29 -7.68
CA TRP A 56 -3.43 -0.19 -6.72
C TRP A 56 -4.65 0.73 -6.82
N LEU A 57 -5.00 1.20 -8.03
CA LEU A 57 -6.17 2.04 -8.20
C LEU A 57 -7.45 1.32 -7.76
N ALA A 58 -7.59 0.03 -8.06
CA ALA A 58 -8.78 -0.74 -7.72
C ALA A 58 -8.94 -0.88 -6.20
N VAL A 59 -7.89 -1.28 -5.46
CA VAL A 59 -7.96 -1.43 -3.99
C VAL A 59 -8.07 -0.08 -3.29
N ALA A 60 -7.32 0.93 -3.75
CA ALA A 60 -7.35 2.26 -3.14
C ALA A 60 -8.69 2.98 -3.32
N THR A 61 -9.47 2.63 -4.35
CA THR A 61 -10.81 3.19 -4.59
C THR A 61 -11.95 2.23 -4.24
N GLY A 62 -11.67 1.07 -3.65
CA GLY A 62 -12.68 0.10 -3.22
C GLY A 62 -13.37 -0.67 -4.35
N ARG A 63 -12.82 -0.62 -5.57
CA ARG A 63 -13.30 -1.42 -6.72
C ARG A 63 -12.82 -2.87 -6.68
N LEU A 64 -11.81 -3.16 -5.88
CA LEU A 64 -11.32 -4.50 -5.57
C LEU A 64 -11.08 -4.58 -4.07
N ASP A 65 -11.61 -5.61 -3.42
CA ASP A 65 -11.36 -5.85 -2.00
C ASP A 65 -9.88 -6.21 -1.75
N TRP A 66 -9.34 -5.76 -0.63
CA TRP A 66 -7.94 -6.03 -0.28
C TRP A 66 -7.65 -7.51 -0.08
N ALA A 67 -8.50 -8.21 0.69
CA ALA A 67 -8.30 -9.62 0.97
C ALA A 67 -8.43 -10.45 -0.31
N GLN A 68 -9.35 -10.06 -1.21
CA GLN A 68 -9.45 -10.64 -2.54
C GLN A 68 -8.16 -10.42 -3.35
N ALA A 69 -7.64 -9.19 -3.41
CA ALA A 69 -6.43 -8.88 -4.19
C ALA A 69 -5.20 -9.66 -3.71
N VAL A 70 -5.06 -9.87 -2.39
CA VAL A 70 -4.02 -10.70 -1.80
C VAL A 70 -4.23 -12.18 -2.13
N THR A 71 -5.45 -12.68 -1.97
CA THR A 71 -5.80 -14.10 -2.23
C THR A 71 -5.57 -14.48 -3.70
N GLU A 72 -5.89 -13.57 -4.64
CA GLU A 72 -5.65 -13.76 -6.07
C GLU A 72 -4.18 -13.55 -6.48
N GLY A 73 -3.30 -13.18 -5.54
CA GLY A 73 -1.88 -12.94 -5.82
C GLY A 73 -1.58 -11.66 -6.59
N ARG A 74 -2.55 -10.74 -6.73
CA ARG A 74 -2.36 -9.41 -7.34
C ARG A 74 -1.57 -8.47 -6.44
N VAL A 75 -1.66 -8.69 -5.13
CA VAL A 75 -0.89 -8.00 -4.10
C VAL A 75 0.09 -8.97 -3.45
N ARG A 76 1.38 -8.61 -3.46
CA ARG A 76 2.42 -9.30 -2.70
C ARG A 76 2.66 -8.57 -1.39
N ALA A 77 2.03 -9.05 -0.32
CA ALA A 77 2.25 -8.57 1.03
C ALA A 77 3.25 -9.47 1.77
N SER A 78 4.28 -8.87 2.36
CA SER A 78 5.31 -9.58 3.12
C SER A 78 5.59 -8.87 4.43
N GLY A 79 5.59 -9.60 5.54
CA GLY A 79 5.80 -9.08 6.88
C GLY A 79 4.51 -8.96 7.70
N ILE A 80 4.65 -9.02 9.02
CA ILE A 80 3.54 -9.10 10.00
C ILE A 80 2.61 -7.88 10.02
N ARG A 81 3.04 -6.74 9.45
CA ARG A 81 2.25 -5.50 9.39
C ARG A 81 1.90 -5.09 7.96
N ALA A 82 2.16 -5.94 6.96
CA ALA A 82 1.87 -5.63 5.56
C ALA A 82 0.38 -5.73 5.21
N ASP A 83 -0.52 -5.87 6.19
CA ASP A 83 -1.95 -5.78 5.98
C ASP A 83 -2.41 -4.32 5.93
N LEU A 84 -2.92 -3.90 4.77
CA LEU A 84 -3.47 -2.56 4.55
C LEU A 84 -4.99 -2.51 4.60
N SER A 85 -5.67 -3.61 4.95
CA SER A 85 -7.14 -3.70 5.01
C SER A 85 -7.78 -2.57 5.84
N GLY A 86 -7.18 -2.21 6.98
CA GLY A 86 -7.66 -1.12 7.85
C GLY A 86 -7.37 0.30 7.35
N TYR A 87 -6.64 0.46 6.24
CA TYR A 87 -6.26 1.76 5.67
C TYR A 87 -6.87 1.98 4.27
N LEU A 88 -7.60 1.00 3.74
CA LEU A 88 -8.20 1.01 2.41
C LEU A 88 -9.70 0.67 2.53
N PRO A 89 -10.57 1.18 1.64
CA PRO A 89 -10.26 2.13 0.57
C PRO A 89 -9.95 3.53 1.09
N LEU A 90 -9.31 4.35 0.26
CA LEU A 90 -9.06 5.76 0.55
C LEU A 90 -10.33 6.55 0.23
N GLU A 91 -10.98 7.10 1.25
CA GLU A 91 -12.10 8.02 1.04
C GLU A 91 -11.63 9.25 0.24
N LEU A 92 -12.18 9.50 -0.93
CA LEU A 92 -11.92 10.74 -1.69
C LEU A 92 -12.89 11.79 -1.16
N GLY A 93 -12.54 12.42 -0.04
CA GLY A 93 -13.28 13.57 0.49
C GLY A 93 -13.11 14.81 -0.38
#